data_AF-A0A2V4C3I7-F1
#
_entry.id   AF-A0A2V4C3I7-F1
#
_cell.length_a   1.000
_cell.length_b   1.000
_cell.length_c   1.000
_cell.angle_alpha   90.00
_cell.angle_beta   90.00
_cell.angle_gamma   90.00
#
_symmetry.space_group_name_H-M   'P 1'
#
loop_
_entity.id
_entity.type
_entity.pdbx_description
1 polymer ?
#
loop_
_entity_poly.entity_id
_entity_poly.type
_entity_poly.pdbx_seq_one_letter_code
_entity_poly.pdbx_strand_id
1 'polypeptide(L)'
;MFYYSRLFDKNLRNKISLLSLIPLIYILISVIFLGKDLESELFIVLPIFYILDTMMWFYQKINSPSETKITDDPNFWISTGLLLWSCFFIFRVIPRYFLKIKDNPFLELLIEFLFAINCIMYLLFFKALLKYETILKNIKKSDK
;
A
#
# COMPACT_ATOMS: atom_id res chain seq x y z
N MET A 1 1.49 7.75 5.12
CA MET A 1 2.14 8.14 6.39
C MET A 1 1.12 8.63 7.45
N PHE A 2 0.49 9.81 7.32
CA PHE A 2 -0.47 10.29 8.35
C PHE A 2 -1.77 9.49 8.47
N TYR A 3 -2.33 9.04 7.33
CA TYR A 3 -3.60 8.32 7.29
C TYR A 3 -3.56 7.03 8.14
N TYR A 4 -2.64 6.13 7.83
CA TYR A 4 -2.48 4.88 8.55
C TYR A 4 -2.07 5.09 10.01
N SER A 5 -1.18 6.05 10.31
CA SER A 5 -0.76 6.34 11.69
C SER A 5 -1.90 6.64 12.67
N ARG A 6 -3.06 7.12 12.19
CA ARG A 6 -4.24 7.39 13.01
C ARG A 6 -5.10 6.14 13.28
N LEU A 7 -4.90 5.08 12.51
CA LEU A 7 -5.65 3.82 12.64
C LEU A 7 -5.01 2.85 13.64
N PHE A 8 -3.75 3.10 14.02
CA PHE A 8 -2.97 2.22 14.90
C PHE A 8 -3.02 2.65 16.36
N ASP A 9 -3.01 1.65 17.25
CA ASP A 9 -2.82 1.86 18.68
C ASP A 9 -1.51 2.61 18.97
N LYS A 10 -1.47 3.38 20.08
CA LYS A 10 -0.33 4.26 20.44
C LYS A 10 1.04 3.58 20.31
N ASN A 11 1.16 2.31 20.72
CA ASN A 11 2.41 1.55 20.62
C ASN A 11 2.79 1.18 19.18
N LEU A 12 1.84 0.78 18.33
CA LEU A 12 2.08 0.50 16.91
C LEU A 12 2.31 1.79 16.12
N ARG A 13 1.60 2.87 16.47
CA ARG A 13 1.74 4.19 15.85
C ARG A 13 3.17 4.72 15.96
N ASN A 14 3.81 4.59 17.13
CA ASN A 14 5.20 5.01 17.31
C ASN A 14 6.16 4.14 16.48
N LYS A 15 5.92 2.83 16.41
CA LYS A 15 6.71 1.92 15.57
C LYS A 15 6.59 2.23 14.08
N ILE A 16 5.41 2.59 13.58
CA ILE A 16 5.17 2.95 12.17
C ILE A 16 5.75 4.32 11.86
N SER A 17 5.62 5.27 12.77
CA SER A 17 6.26 6.58 12.63
C SER A 17 7.78 6.45 12.53
N LEU A 18 8.39 5.50 13.25
CA LEU A 18 9.80 5.19 13.14
C LEU A 18 10.14 4.43 11.84
N LEU A 19 9.34 3.42 11.48
CA LEU A 19 9.54 2.61 10.28
C LEU A 19 9.45 3.44 9.00
N SER A 20 8.57 4.45 8.99
CA SER A 20 8.38 5.36 7.86
C SER A 20 9.52 6.38 7.68
N LEU A 21 10.42 6.53 8.65
CA LEU A 21 11.64 7.33 8.49
C LEU A 21 12.72 6.58 7.67
N ILE A 22 12.73 5.25 7.73
CA ILE A 22 13.70 4.40 7.01
C ILE A 22 13.69 4.65 5.50
N PRO A 23 12.54 4.60 4.79
CA PRO A 23 12.51 4.89 3.36
C PRO A 23 12.89 6.34 3.05
N LEU A 24 12.55 7.30 3.94
CA LEU A 24 12.91 8.70 3.76
C LEU A 24 14.44 8.90 3.81
N ILE A 25 15.09 8.28 4.80
CA ILE A 25 16.55 8.29 4.99
C ILE A 25 17.22 7.59 3.81
N TYR A 26 16.69 6.45 3.36
CA TYR A 26 17.22 5.73 2.21
C TYR A 26 17.18 6.56 0.92
N ILE A 27 16.06 7.25 0.65
CA ILE A 27 15.95 8.16 -0.50
C ILE A 27 16.96 9.29 -0.37
N LEU A 28 17.09 9.90 0.81
CA LEU A 28 18.03 11.01 1.05
C LEU A 28 19.49 10.59 0.79
N ILE A 29 19.89 9.43 1.31
CA ILE A 29 21.24 8.87 1.12
C ILE A 29 21.47 8.52 -0.36
N SER A 30 20.50 7.91 -1.02
CA SER A 30 20.64 7.47 -2.42
C SER A 30 20.75 8.63 -3.40
N VAL A 31 20.02 9.72 -3.15
CA VAL A 31 20.03 10.92 -4.01
C VAL A 31 21.26 11.78 -3.76
N ILE A 32 21.60 12.04 -2.49
CA ILE A 32 22.70 12.95 -2.13
C ILE A 32 24.06 12.27 -2.30
N PHE A 33 24.19 11.00 -1.91
CA PHE A 33 25.49 10.34 -1.78
C PHE A 33 25.85 9.46 -2.98
N LEU A 34 24.85 8.84 -3.61
CA LEU A 34 25.07 7.90 -4.73
C LEU A 34 24.76 8.52 -6.10
N GLY A 35 24.24 9.76 -6.14
CA GLY A 35 23.94 10.49 -7.39
C GLY A 35 22.94 9.77 -8.29
N LYS A 36 22.10 8.89 -7.71
CA LYS A 36 21.13 8.10 -8.47
C LYS A 36 19.86 8.89 -8.75
N ASP A 37 19.21 8.56 -9.87
CA ASP A 37 17.94 9.16 -10.24
C ASP A 37 16.85 8.83 -9.20
N LEU A 38 16.28 9.90 -8.65
CA LEU A 38 15.25 9.85 -7.61
C LEU A 38 14.03 9.03 -8.06
N GLU A 39 13.67 9.10 -9.34
CA GLU A 39 12.59 8.32 -9.94
C GLU A 39 12.82 6.82 -9.83
N SER A 40 14.06 6.36 -10.10
CA SER A 40 14.38 4.92 -10.09
C SER A 40 14.29 4.33 -8.69
N GLU A 41 14.75 5.06 -7.67
CA GLU A 41 14.73 4.59 -6.28
C GLU A 41 13.31 4.65 -5.69
N LEU A 42 12.50 5.66 -6.05
CA LEU A 42 11.09 5.73 -5.64
C LEU A 42 10.28 4.52 -6.13
N PHE A 43 10.60 3.95 -7.29
CA PHE A 43 9.92 2.76 -7.80
C PHE A 43 10.08 1.53 -6.89
N ILE A 44 11.15 1.42 -6.12
CA ILE A 44 11.37 0.27 -5.24
C ILE A 44 10.91 0.57 -3.82
N VAL A 45 11.21 1.78 -3.33
CA VAL A 45 10.94 2.17 -1.94
C VAL A 45 9.44 2.25 -1.65
N LEU A 46 8.66 2.84 -2.56
CA LEU A 46 7.22 3.04 -2.36
C LEU A 46 6.43 1.73 -2.17
N PRO A 47 6.54 0.72 -3.05
CA PRO A 47 5.79 -0.52 -2.88
C PRO A 47 6.24 -1.33 -1.65
N ILE A 48 7.54 -1.31 -1.31
CA ILE A 48 8.02 -1.96 -0.07
C ILE A 48 7.35 -1.29 1.13
N PHE A 49 7.28 0.03 1.14
CA PHE A 49 6.64 0.78 2.21
C PHE A 49 5.16 0.42 2.34
N TYR A 50 4.42 0.37 1.23
CA TYR A 50 3.01 -0.03 1.25
C TYR A 50 2.80 -1.47 1.72
N ILE A 51 3.69 -2.41 1.36
CA ILE A 51 3.64 -3.78 1.89
C ILE A 51 3.77 -3.76 3.41
N LEU A 52 4.77 -3.07 3.95
CA LEU A 52 5.00 -3.00 5.39
C LEU A 52 3.80 -2.36 6.13
N ASP A 53 3.30 -1.22 5.65
CA ASP A 53 2.16 -0.52 6.25
C ASP A 53 0.90 -1.38 6.27
N THR A 54 0.59 -2.04 5.14
CA THR A 54 -0.60 -2.88 5.01
C THR A 54 -0.49 -4.18 5.81
N MET A 55 0.67 -4.84 5.81
CA MET A 55 0.93 -6.01 6.64
C MET A 55 0.77 -5.67 8.13
N MET A 56 1.25 -4.51 8.55
CA MET A 56 1.11 -4.08 9.94
C MET A 56 -0.34 -3.84 10.33
N TRP A 57 -1.15 -3.29 9.41
CA TRP A 57 -2.59 -3.15 9.61
C TRP A 57 -3.29 -4.51 9.73
N PHE A 58 -2.99 -5.46 8.86
CA PHE A 58 -3.52 -6.82 8.97
C PHE A 58 -3.12 -7.50 10.28
N TYR A 59 -1.85 -7.33 10.70
CA TYR A 59 -1.35 -7.85 11.97
C TYR A 59 -2.12 -7.29 13.17
N GLN A 60 -2.40 -5.98 13.19
CA GLN A 60 -3.22 -5.38 14.26
C GLN A 60 -4.63 -5.99 14.28
N LYS A 61 -5.29 -6.13 13.12
CA LYS A 61 -6.63 -6.72 13.04
C LYS A 61 -6.69 -8.18 13.45
N ILE A 62 -5.63 -8.94 13.22
CA ILE A 62 -5.51 -10.33 13.68
C ILE A 62 -5.34 -10.39 15.21
N ASN A 63 -4.52 -9.52 15.79
CA ASN A 63 -4.24 -9.51 17.23
C ASN A 63 -5.34 -8.84 18.08
N SER A 64 -6.23 -8.07 17.46
CA SER A 64 -7.37 -7.45 18.11
C SER A 64 -8.62 -7.71 17.28
N PRO A 65 -9.16 -8.96 17.33
CA PRO A 65 -10.32 -9.34 16.55
C PRO A 65 -11.52 -8.49 16.94
N SER A 66 -12.18 -7.89 15.96
CA SER A 66 -13.48 -7.24 16.15
C SER A 66 -14.62 -8.24 16.05
N GLU A 67 -15.76 -7.95 16.68
CA GLU A 67 -16.99 -8.74 16.52
C GLU A 67 -17.58 -8.63 15.10
N THR A 68 -17.23 -7.55 14.38
CA THR A 68 -17.66 -7.31 12.99
C THR A 68 -16.70 -7.94 11.99
N LYS A 69 -17.22 -8.30 10.81
CA LYS A 69 -16.41 -8.85 9.72
C LYS A 69 -15.36 -7.83 9.29
N ILE A 70 -14.13 -8.29 9.07
CA ILE A 70 -13.04 -7.42 8.61
C ILE A 70 -13.37 -6.71 7.29
N THR A 71 -14.19 -7.33 6.43
CA THR A 71 -14.65 -6.76 5.16
C THR A 71 -15.62 -5.58 5.31
N ASP A 72 -16.16 -5.38 6.51
CA ASP A 72 -16.98 -4.21 6.82
C ASP A 72 -16.14 -2.98 7.18
N ASP A 73 -14.87 -3.18 7.57
CA ASP A 73 -13.91 -2.09 7.75
C ASP A 73 -13.46 -1.57 6.37
N PRO A 74 -13.67 -0.29 6.05
CA PRO A 74 -13.23 0.27 4.77
C PRO A 74 -11.71 0.17 4.57
N ASN A 75 -10.91 0.17 5.64
CA ASN A 75 -9.47 0.05 5.55
C ASN A 75 -9.03 -1.34 5.07
N PHE A 76 -9.86 -2.37 5.24
CA PHE A 76 -9.57 -3.70 4.67
C PHE A 76 -9.39 -3.62 3.16
N TRP A 77 -10.29 -2.90 2.48
CA TRP A 77 -10.27 -2.78 1.03
C TRP A 77 -9.09 -1.94 0.54
N ILE A 78 -8.75 -0.87 1.28
CA ILE A 78 -7.56 -0.06 1.01
C ILE A 78 -6.29 -0.89 1.19
N SER A 79 -6.14 -1.57 2.34
CA SER A 79 -4.98 -2.41 2.65
C SER A 79 -4.80 -3.52 1.63
N THR A 80 -5.89 -4.19 1.24
CA THR A 80 -5.86 -5.29 0.27
C THR A 80 -5.45 -4.78 -1.11
N GLY A 81 -5.99 -3.64 -1.56
CA GLY A 81 -5.66 -3.05 -2.86
C GLY A 81 -4.20 -2.62 -2.93
N LEU A 82 -3.70 -1.95 -1.89
CA LEU A 82 -2.30 -1.53 -1.80
C LEU A 82 -1.35 -2.74 -1.75
N LEU A 83 -1.65 -3.75 -0.92
CA LEU A 83 -0.81 -4.94 -0.82
C LEU A 83 -0.72 -5.69 -2.15
N LEU A 84 -1.86 -5.90 -2.82
CA LEU A 84 -1.91 -6.54 -4.14
C LEU A 84 -1.09 -5.76 -5.16
N TRP A 85 -1.35 -4.45 -5.26
CA TRP A 85 -0.66 -3.58 -6.21
C TRP A 85 0.86 -3.59 -5.98
N SER A 86 1.31 -3.43 -4.74
CA SER A 86 2.72 -3.36 -4.40
C SER A 86 3.48 -4.65 -4.69
N CYS A 87 2.88 -5.82 -4.40
CA CYS A 87 3.48 -7.11 -4.73
C CYS A 87 3.70 -7.26 -6.25
N PHE A 88 2.68 -6.97 -7.06
CA PHE A 88 2.80 -7.06 -8.52
C PHE A 88 3.73 -5.99 -9.11
N PHE A 89 3.74 -4.80 -8.52
CA PHE A 89 4.64 -3.73 -8.95
C PHE A 89 6.11 -4.12 -8.78
N ILE A 90 6.48 -4.68 -7.62
CA ILE A 90 7.84 -5.17 -7.36
C ILE A 90 8.20 -6.30 -8.31
N PHE A 91 7.28 -7.26 -8.51
CA PHE A 91 7.48 -8.39 -9.41
C PHE A 91 7.75 -7.94 -10.86
N ARG A 92 7.20 -6.81 -11.31
CA ARG A 92 7.51 -6.22 -12.62
C ARG A 92 8.82 -5.42 -12.62
N VAL A 93 9.06 -4.61 -11.59
CA VAL A 93 10.18 -3.64 -11.60
C VAL A 93 11.53 -4.32 -11.41
N ILE A 94 11.66 -5.27 -10.50
CA ILE A 94 12.93 -5.94 -10.21
C ILE A 94 13.52 -6.65 -11.46
N PRO A 95 12.77 -7.50 -12.19
CA PRO A 95 13.32 -8.21 -13.34
C PRO A 95 13.30 -7.38 -14.63
N ARG A 96 12.85 -6.11 -14.62
CA ARG A 96 12.62 -5.29 -15.84
C ARG A 96 13.83 -5.28 -16.77
N TYR A 97 15.03 -4.99 -16.25
CA TYR A 97 16.23 -4.87 -17.08
C TYR A 97 16.63 -6.20 -17.70
N PHE A 98 16.53 -7.29 -16.92
CA PHE A 98 16.81 -8.64 -17.38
C PHE A 98 15.83 -9.06 -18.48
N LEU A 99 14.53 -8.88 -18.23
CA LEU A 99 13.48 -9.27 -19.17
C LEU A 99 13.51 -8.42 -20.44
N LYS A 100 13.82 -7.12 -20.36
CA LYS A 100 13.95 -6.28 -21.56
C LYS A 100 14.98 -6.84 -22.55
N ILE A 101 16.05 -7.47 -22.06
CA ILE A 101 17.13 -8.03 -22.89
C ILE A 101 16.81 -9.47 -23.29
N LYS A 102 16.25 -10.28 -22.38
CA LYS A 102 16.10 -11.72 -22.57
C LYS A 102 14.73 -12.17 -23.07
N ASP A 103 13.66 -11.48 -22.68
CA ASP A 103 12.28 -11.84 -22.97
C ASP A 103 11.35 -10.61 -22.87
N ASN A 104 11.44 -9.74 -23.87
CA ASN A 104 10.63 -8.52 -23.93
C ASN A 104 9.11 -8.80 -24.03
N PRO A 105 8.64 -9.83 -24.78
CA PRO A 105 7.21 -10.18 -24.78
C PRO A 105 6.68 -10.52 -23.37
N PHE A 106 7.44 -11.26 -22.55
CA PHE A 106 7.04 -11.50 -21.16
C PHE A 106 7.00 -10.21 -20.33
N LEU A 107 7.93 -9.27 -20.57
CA LEU A 107 7.88 -7.96 -19.92
C LEU A 107 6.61 -7.18 -20.29
N GLU A 108 6.18 -7.21 -21.54
CA GLU A 108 4.93 -6.58 -22.01
C GLU A 108 3.71 -7.21 -21.34
N LEU A 109 3.67 -8.54 -21.24
CA LEU A 109 2.62 -9.25 -20.49
C LEU A 109 2.56 -8.79 -19.02
N LEU A 110 3.70 -8.61 -18.35
CA LEU A 110 3.73 -8.10 -16.96
C LEU A 110 3.22 -6.66 -16.86
N ILE A 111 3.40 -5.85 -17.90
CA ILE A 111 2.88 -4.48 -17.96
C ILE A 111 1.35 -4.52 -18.07
N GLU A 112 0.80 -5.33 -18.97
CA GLU A 112 -0.65 -5.54 -19.12
C GLU A 112 -1.28 -6.08 -17.83
N PHE A 113 -0.62 -7.04 -17.20
CA PHE A 113 -1.09 -7.59 -15.93
C PHE A 113 -1.12 -6.51 -14.83
N LEU A 114 -0.11 -5.64 -14.77
CA LEU A 114 -0.11 -4.52 -13.83
C LEU A 114 -1.25 -3.54 -14.08
N PHE A 115 -1.64 -3.30 -15.35
CA PHE A 115 -2.83 -2.49 -15.66
C PHE A 115 -4.11 -3.15 -15.15
N ALA A 116 -4.27 -4.46 -15.31
CA ALA A 116 -5.42 -5.19 -14.75
C ALA A 116 -5.45 -5.09 -13.21
N ILE A 117 -4.29 -5.23 -12.56
CA ILE A 117 -4.16 -5.05 -11.11
C ILE A 117 -4.51 -3.62 -10.68
N ASN A 118 -4.13 -2.60 -11.45
CA ASN A 118 -4.52 -1.20 -11.17
C ASN A 118 -6.05 -1.05 -11.20
N CYS A 119 -6.73 -1.62 -12.19
CA CYS A 119 -8.19 -1.61 -12.25
C CYS A 119 -8.80 -2.26 -11.00
N ILE A 120 -8.30 -3.43 -10.59
CA ILE A 120 -8.75 -4.11 -9.37
C ILE A 120 -8.53 -3.21 -8.15
N MET A 121 -7.33 -2.64 -7.99
CA MET A 121 -7.01 -1.74 -6.87
C MET A 121 -8.01 -0.57 -6.79
N TYR A 122 -8.31 0.08 -7.91
CA TYR A 122 -9.27 1.19 -7.93
C TYR A 122 -10.69 0.75 -7.57
N LEU A 123 -11.12 -0.45 -8.00
CA LEU A 123 -12.41 -1.01 -7.57
C LEU A 123 -12.45 -1.26 -6.06
N LEU A 124 -11.34 -1.73 -5.47
CA LEU A 124 -11.25 -1.91 -4.02
C LEU A 124 -11.29 -0.57 -3.28
N PHE A 125 -10.60 0.46 -3.79
CA PHE A 125 -10.66 1.81 -3.20
C PHE A 125 -12.06 2.41 -3.32
N PHE A 126 -12.73 2.22 -4.44
CA PHE A 126 -14.12 2.64 -4.61
C PHE A 126 -15.04 1.94 -3.60
N LYS A 127 -14.86 0.64 -3.38
CA LYS A 127 -15.60 -0.11 -2.35
C LYS A 127 -15.33 0.42 -0.94
N ALA A 128 -14.09 0.79 -0.62
CA ALA A 128 -13.74 1.43 0.65
C ALA A 128 -14.48 2.76 0.84
N LEU A 129 -14.56 3.59 -0.20
CA LEU A 129 -15.25 4.87 -0.18
C LEU A 129 -16.76 4.70 0.11
N LEU A 130 -17.42 3.74 -0.53
CA LEU A 130 -18.83 3.44 -0.26
C LEU A 130 -19.08 3.03 1.19
N LYS A 131 -18.17 2.24 1.77
CA LYS A 131 -18.21 1.86 3.19
C LYS A 131 -18.04 3.08 4.10
N TYR A 132 -17.09 3.97 3.80
CA TYR A 132 -16.93 5.22 4.53
C TYR A 132 -18.17 6.10 4.49
N GLU A 133 -18.79 6.25 3.31
CA GLU A 133 -20.02 7.02 3.15
C GLU A 133 -21.16 6.46 4.01
N THR A 134 -21.30 5.13 4.05
CA THR A 134 -22.30 4.45 4.88
C THR A 134 -22.09 4.73 6.36
N ILE A 135 -20.84 4.65 6.83
CA ILE A 135 -20.48 4.96 8.22
C ILE A 135 -20.83 6.42 8.56
N LEU A 136 -20.46 7.36 7.70
CA LEU A 136 -20.75 8.79 7.89
C LEU A 136 -22.25 9.09 7.95
N LYS A 137 -23.06 8.41 7.12
CA LYS A 137 -24.52 8.55 7.14
C LYS A 137 -25.12 8.04 8.45
N ASN A 138 -24.61 6.94 9.00
CA ASN A 138 -25.09 6.38 10.26
C ASN A 138 -24.79 7.29 11.45
N ILE A 139 -23.60 7.90 11.51
CA ILE A 139 -23.22 8.85 12.57
C ILE A 139 -24.16 10.07 12.55
N LYS A 140 -24.42 10.66 11.37
CA LYS A 140 -25.34 11.80 11.26
C LYS A 140 -26.78 11.48 11.66
N LYS A 141 -27.17 10.21 11.65
CA LYS A 141 -28.50 9.75 12.05
C LYS A 141 -28.61 9.52 13.55
N SER A 142 -27.53 9.18 14.24
CA SER A 142 -27.52 9.03 15.71
C SER A 142 -27.46 10.37 16.46
N ASP A 143 -27.00 11.44 15.79
CA ASP A 143 -26.91 12.79 16.37
C ASP A 143 -28.21 13.61 16.23
N LYS A 144 -29.27 13.03 15.64
CA LYS A 144 -30.62 13.60 15.51
C LYS A 144 -31.61 12.86 16.38
#